data_AF-A0A7E6E331-F1
#
_entry.id   AF-A0A7E6E331-F1
#
_cell.length_a   1.000
_cell.length_b   1.000
_cell.length_c   1.000
_cell.angle_alpha   90.00
_cell.angle_beta   90.00
_cell.angle_gamma   90.00
#
_symmetry.space_group_name_H-M   'P 1'
#
loop_
_entity.id
_entity.type
_entity.pdbx_description
1 polymer ?
#
loop_
_entity_poly.entity_id
_entity_poly.type
_entity_poly.pdbx_seq_one_letter_code
_entity_poly.pdbx_strand_id
1 'polypeptide(L)'
;MKLVTVLMLTALPLYCYAGIGCDLLDDMISTTIDPDVDVTEYINNLKDFLPGEETEKAYTFMKECFLHQSEETLEKVQELEGIVVNSFWCAQY
;
A
#
# COMPACT_ATOMS: atom_id res chain seq x y z
N MET A 1 40.71 -4.09 -5.47
CA MET A 1 39.76 -3.09 -6.00
C MET A 1 38.73 -3.67 -6.98
N LYS A 2 39.06 -4.62 -7.87
CA LYS A 2 38.08 -5.23 -8.81
C LYS A 2 36.95 -6.03 -8.14
N LEU A 3 37.24 -6.76 -7.07
CA LEU A 3 36.26 -7.60 -6.36
C LEU A 3 35.13 -6.78 -5.71
N VAL A 4 35.45 -5.63 -5.12
CA VAL A 4 34.46 -4.75 -4.47
C VAL A 4 33.50 -4.17 -5.51
N THR A 5 34.02 -3.79 -6.69
CA THR A 5 33.20 -3.25 -7.79
C THR A 5 32.26 -4.31 -8.37
N VAL A 6 32.72 -5.56 -8.49
CA VAL A 6 31.88 -6.69 -8.94
C VAL A 6 30.76 -6.97 -7.93
N LEU A 7 31.07 -6.94 -6.62
CA LEU A 7 30.09 -7.15 -5.56
C LEU A 7 29.01 -6.05 -5.51
N MET A 8 29.40 -4.79 -5.74
CA MET A 8 28.44 -3.69 -5.86
C MET A 8 27.56 -3.83 -7.12
N LEU A 9 28.15 -4.18 -8.28
CA LEU A 9 27.42 -4.37 -9.53
C LEU A 9 26.45 -5.55 -9.49
N THR A 10 26.70 -6.59 -8.68
CA THR A 10 25.74 -7.70 -8.47
C THR A 10 24.62 -7.35 -7.50
N ALA A 11 24.83 -6.36 -6.63
CA ALA A 11 23.79 -5.88 -5.72
C ALA A 11 22.88 -4.83 -6.38
N LEU A 12 23.38 -4.06 -7.37
CA LEU A 12 22.60 -3.05 -8.09
C LEU A 12 21.28 -3.58 -8.69
N PRO A 13 21.22 -4.77 -9.35
CA PRO A 13 19.97 -5.34 -9.86
C PRO A 13 18.96 -5.63 -8.75
N LEU A 14 19.42 -5.99 -7.54
CA LEU A 14 18.56 -6.24 -6.37
C LEU A 14 18.03 -4.93 -5.78
N TYR A 15 18.83 -3.85 -5.82
CA TYR A 15 18.37 -2.51 -5.44
C TYR A 15 17.41 -1.89 -6.47
N CYS A 16 17.54 -2.24 -7.74
CA CYS A 16 16.58 -1.88 -8.80
C CYS A 16 15.37 -2.82 -8.89
N TYR A 17 15.27 -3.80 -7.99
CA TYR A 17 14.14 -4.71 -7.83
C TYR A 17 13.44 -4.50 -6.47
N ALA A 18 13.58 -3.31 -5.88
CA ALA A 18 12.55 -2.84 -4.96
C ALA A 18 11.28 -2.67 -5.81
N GLY A 19 10.17 -3.27 -5.39
CA GLY A 19 8.92 -3.23 -6.13
C GLY A 19 8.53 -1.81 -6.54
N ILE A 20 7.72 -1.69 -7.59
CA ILE A 20 7.09 -0.43 -7.96
C ILE A 20 6.05 -0.14 -6.88
N GLY A 21 6.46 0.53 -5.80
CA GLY A 21 5.58 0.77 -4.66
C GLY A 21 6.32 1.05 -3.36
N CYS A 22 5.64 1.73 -2.46
CA CYS A 22 6.04 1.85 -1.06
C CYS A 22 5.32 0.73 -0.32
N ASP A 23 6.03 -0.26 0.25
CA ASP A 23 5.41 -1.40 0.96
C ASP A 23 4.36 -0.95 1.99
N LEU A 24 4.61 0.20 2.62
CA LEU A 24 3.68 0.83 3.56
C LEU A 24 2.36 1.27 2.91
N LEU A 25 2.41 1.80 1.69
CA LEU A 25 1.22 2.21 0.94
C LEU A 25 0.42 0.99 0.48
N ASP A 26 1.08 -0.06 0.04
CA ASP A 26 0.43 -1.32 -0.36
C ASP A 26 -0.26 -1.99 0.85
N ASP A 27 0.41 -2.02 2.01
CA ASP A 27 -0.18 -2.50 3.27
C ASP A 27 -1.37 -1.63 3.70
N MET A 28 -1.26 -0.31 3.54
CA MET A 28 -2.36 0.62 3.84
C MET A 28 -3.58 0.36 2.95
N ILE A 29 -3.40 0.20 1.63
CA ILE A 29 -4.53 0.01 0.73
C ILE A 29 -5.17 -1.37 0.95
N SER A 30 -4.36 -2.43 1.08
CA SER A 30 -4.86 -3.78 1.35
C SER A 30 -5.68 -3.84 2.64
N THR A 31 -5.19 -3.28 3.75
CA THR A 31 -5.94 -3.22 5.02
C THR A 31 -7.16 -2.29 4.98
N THR A 32 -7.18 -1.29 4.09
CA THR A 32 -8.34 -0.40 3.90
C THR A 32 -9.54 -1.19 3.35
N ILE A 33 -9.31 -2.02 2.33
CA ILE A 33 -10.38 -2.74 1.63
C ILE A 33 -10.68 -4.12 2.23
N ASP A 34 -9.82 -4.63 3.11
CA ASP A 34 -10.00 -5.92 3.77
C ASP A 34 -11.23 -5.91 4.71
N PRO A 35 -12.26 -6.74 4.47
CA PRO A 35 -13.45 -6.79 5.32
C PRO A 35 -13.18 -7.40 6.71
N ASP A 36 -12.08 -8.13 6.89
CA ASP A 36 -11.71 -8.77 8.15
C ASP A 36 -10.97 -7.82 9.11
N VAL A 37 -10.46 -6.69 8.61
CA VAL A 37 -9.84 -5.64 9.42
C VAL A 37 -10.90 -4.67 9.92
N ASP A 38 -11.07 -4.59 11.24
CA ASP A 38 -12.03 -3.66 11.84
C ASP A 38 -11.52 -2.20 11.82
N VAL A 39 -12.43 -1.25 12.07
CA VAL A 39 -12.13 0.19 12.05
C VAL A 39 -11.08 0.59 13.10
N THR A 40 -11.11 -0.03 14.27
CA THR A 40 -10.18 0.29 15.36
C THR A 40 -8.78 -0.22 15.04
N GLU A 41 -8.67 -1.44 14.53
CA GLU A 41 -7.41 -2.00 14.04
C GLU A 41 -6.82 -1.14 12.91
N TYR A 42 -7.64 -0.79 11.92
CA TYR A 42 -7.24 0.06 10.81
C TYR A 42 -6.67 1.42 11.26
N ILE A 43 -7.36 2.11 12.15
CA ILE A 43 -6.90 3.41 12.68
C ILE A 43 -5.62 3.25 13.51
N ASN A 44 -5.52 2.20 14.33
CA ASN A 44 -4.32 1.94 15.11
C ASN A 44 -3.09 1.68 14.22
N ASN A 45 -3.26 0.99 13.09
CA ASN A 45 -2.20 0.74 12.12
C ASN A 45 -1.72 2.03 11.43
N LEU A 46 -2.61 3.01 11.26
CA LEU A 46 -2.30 4.28 10.59
C LEU A 46 -1.93 5.42 11.53
N LYS A 47 -2.05 5.27 12.85
CA LYS A 47 -1.94 6.37 13.83
C LYS A 47 -0.71 7.26 13.65
N ASP A 48 0.44 6.69 13.25
CA ASP A 48 1.70 7.42 13.11
C ASP A 48 1.73 8.31 11.85
N PHE A 49 0.79 8.07 10.92
CA PHE A 49 0.60 8.82 9.68
C PHE A 49 -0.60 9.77 9.72
N LEU A 50 -1.38 9.74 10.80
CA LEU A 50 -2.55 10.58 11.00
C LEU A 50 -2.15 11.84 11.80
N PRO A 51 -1.99 13.02 11.17
CA PRO A 51 -1.47 14.22 11.83
C PRO A 51 -2.41 14.82 12.90
N GLY A 52 -3.65 14.32 13.01
CA GLY A 52 -4.57 14.73 14.06
C GLY A 52 -5.97 14.12 13.94
N GLU A 53 -6.85 14.59 14.82
CA GLU A 53 -8.22 14.07 14.99
C GLU A 53 -9.08 14.20 13.72
N GLU A 54 -8.89 15.26 12.93
CA GLU A 54 -9.65 15.45 11.69
C GLU A 54 -9.30 14.38 10.65
N THR A 55 -8.01 14.10 10.47
CA THR A 55 -7.56 13.02 9.59
C THR A 55 -7.99 11.66 10.11
N GLU A 56 -7.90 11.41 11.41
CA GLU A 56 -8.40 10.15 12.01
C GLU A 56 -9.88 9.94 11.70
N LYS A 57 -10.72 10.95 11.90
CA LYS A 57 -12.16 10.90 11.55
C LYS A 57 -12.40 10.62 10.06
N ALA A 58 -11.61 11.22 9.17
CA ALA A 58 -11.72 10.98 7.73
C ALA A 58 -11.38 9.53 7.37
N TYR A 59 -10.32 8.97 7.97
CA TYR A 59 -9.91 7.59 7.76
C TYR A 59 -10.90 6.58 8.38
N THR A 60 -11.48 6.91 9.53
CA THR A 60 -12.55 6.12 10.16
C THR A 60 -13.74 6.03 9.21
N PHE A 61 -14.22 7.17 8.70
CA PHE A 61 -15.32 7.22 7.75
C PHE A 61 -14.99 6.48 6.44
N MET A 62 -13.76 6.61 5.95
CA MET A 62 -13.31 5.91 4.74
C MET A 62 -13.36 4.39 4.93
N LYS A 63 -12.85 3.88 6.05
CA LYS A 63 -12.89 2.44 6.36
C LYS A 63 -14.32 1.94 6.50
N GLU A 64 -15.17 2.67 7.24
CA GLU A 64 -16.60 2.35 7.35
C GLU A 64 -17.27 2.27 5.98
N CYS A 65 -16.94 3.18 5.05
CA CYS A 65 -17.48 3.17 3.69
C CYS A 65 -17.13 1.86 2.94
N PHE A 66 -15.89 1.38 3.05
CA PHE A 66 -15.47 0.11 2.45
C PHE A 66 -16.15 -1.10 3.11
N LEU A 67 -16.31 -1.10 4.43
CA LEU A 67 -17.02 -2.17 5.14
C LEU A 67 -18.51 -2.27 4.78
N HIS A 68 -19.09 -1.23 4.17
CA HIS A 68 -20.47 -1.25 3.64
C HIS A 68 -20.56 -1.72 2.17
N GLN A 69 -19.43 -1.98 1.50
CA GLN A 69 -19.44 -2.47 0.12
C GLN A 69 -19.69 -3.99 0.06
N SER A 70 -20.08 -4.48 -1.11
CA SER A 70 -20.15 -5.93 -1.35
C SER A 70 -18.76 -6.53 -1.51
N GLU A 71 -18.61 -7.82 -1.20
CA GLU A 71 -17.40 -8.61 -1.46
C GLU A 71 -16.93 -8.46 -2.92
N GLU A 72 -17.84 -8.58 -3.89
CA GLU A 72 -17.54 -8.34 -5.32
C GLU A 72 -16.95 -6.95 -5.57
N THR A 73 -17.44 -5.92 -4.90
CA THR A 73 -16.92 -4.56 -5.07
C THR A 73 -15.52 -4.44 -4.48
N LEU A 74 -15.28 -5.03 -3.30
CA LEU A 74 -13.97 -5.04 -2.65
C LEU A 74 -12.92 -5.78 -3.51
N GLU A 75 -13.28 -6.94 -4.06
CA GLU A 75 -12.43 -7.68 -5.00
C GLU A 75 -12.09 -6.84 -6.25
N LYS A 76 -13.06 -6.10 -6.80
CA LYS A 76 -12.85 -5.25 -7.97
C LYS A 76 -11.98 -4.03 -7.66
N VAL A 77 -12.06 -3.49 -6.46
CA VAL A 77 -11.16 -2.41 -6.01
C VAL A 77 -9.73 -2.93 -5.88
N GLN A 78 -9.54 -4.14 -5.33
CA GLN A 78 -8.22 -4.77 -5.26
C GLN A 78 -7.64 -5.04 -6.65
N GLU A 79 -8.45 -5.51 -7.59
CA GLU A 79 -8.03 -5.70 -8.99
C GLU A 79 -7.65 -4.36 -9.64
N LEU A 80 -8.45 -3.31 -9.43
CA LEU A 80 -8.19 -1.96 -9.94
C LEU A 80 -6.85 -1.41 -9.41
N GLU A 81 -6.61 -1.54 -8.11
CA GLU A 81 -5.34 -1.13 -7.48
C GLU A 81 -4.16 -1.85 -8.12
N GLY A 82 -4.25 -3.19 -8.23
CA GLY A 82 -3.23 -4.01 -8.88
C GLY A 82 -2.94 -3.56 -10.32
N ILE A 83 -3.97 -3.19 -11.08
CA ILE A 83 -3.80 -2.65 -12.44
C ILE A 83 -3.08 -1.29 -12.42
N VAL A 84 -3.42 -0.41 -11.48
CA VAL A 84 -2.81 0.93 -11.37
C VAL A 84 -1.33 0.83 -11.01
N VAL A 85 -0.98 0.10 -9.96
CA VAL A 85 0.41 0.00 -9.46
C VAL A 85 1.33 -0.74 -10.43
N ASN A 86 0.81 -1.76 -11.12
CA ASN A 86 1.58 -2.51 -12.13
C ASN A 86 1.54 -1.86 -13.53
N SER A 87 0.89 -0.71 -13.68
CA SER A 87 0.82 -0.03 -14.96
C SER A 87 2.17 0.57 -15.36
N PHE A 88 2.40 0.68 -16.67
CA PHE A 88 3.55 1.40 -17.22
C PHE A 88 3.69 2.84 -16.67
N TRP A 89 2.57 3.46 -16.31
CA TRP A 89 2.53 4.82 -15.78
C TRP A 89 3.03 4.92 -14.35
N CYS A 90 2.72 3.94 -13.50
CA CYS A 90 3.22 3.93 -12.13
C CYS A 90 4.68 3.49 -12.07
N ALA A 91 5.13 2.62 -12.98
CA ALA A 91 6.52 2.16 -13.08
C ALA A 91 7.57 3.26 -13.33
N GLN A 92 7.12 4.50 -13.58
CA GLN A 92 7.99 5.67 -13.74
C GLN A 92 8.35 6.35 -12.40
N TYR A 93 7.71 5.94 -11.29
CA TYR A 93 7.85 6.50 -9.95
C TYR A 93 8.35 5.42 -8.98
#